data_AF-A0AAW1LUR3-F1
#
_entry.id   AF-A0AAW1LUR3-F1
#
_cell.length_a   1.000
_cell.length_b   1.000
_cell.length_c   1.000
_cell.angle_alpha   90.00
_cell.angle_beta   90.00
_cell.angle_gamma   90.00
#
_symmetry.space_group_name_H-M   'P 1'
#
loop_
_entity.id
_entity.type
_entity.pdbx_description
1 polymer ?
#
loop_
_entity_poly.entity_id
_entity_poly.type
_entity_poly.pdbx_seq_one_letter_code
_entity_poly.pdbx_strand_id
1 'polypeptide(L)'
;MRQQIIRHFNLMESVTEQNRYLCGLISVFPIQHRRPRNVEAEANLREVSYSYRVRCAGDGVATEEIVCGNAFLSIHGIKRKKIEYLVSSLKTTGNAPKDKRGKHHLGK
;
A
#
# COMPACT_ATOMS: atom_id res chain seq x y z
N MET A 1 16.32 -7.25 10.56
CA MET A 1 15.09 -7.15 9.75
C MET A 1 14.30 -5.85 9.98
N ARG A 2 13.38 -5.74 10.95
CA ARG A 2 12.50 -4.56 11.12
C ARG A 2 13.26 -3.22 11.14
N GLN A 3 14.34 -3.14 11.93
CA GLN A 3 15.14 -1.92 12.06
C GLN A 3 15.82 -1.50 10.74
N GLN A 4 16.22 -2.46 9.90
CA GLN A 4 16.82 -2.16 8.60
C GLN A 4 15.77 -1.63 7.63
N ILE A 5 14.58 -2.26 7.60
CA ILE A 5 13.47 -1.84 6.74
C ILE A 5 13.02 -0.42 7.09
N ILE A 6 12.80 -0.12 8.38
CA ILE A 6 12.37 1.22 8.78
C ILE A 6 13.48 2.27 8.55
N ARG A 7 14.76 1.92 8.74
CA ARG A 7 15.88 2.81 8.41
C ARG A 7 15.92 3.11 6.92
N HIS A 8 15.85 2.09 6.07
CA HIS A 8 15.81 2.25 4.61
C HIS A 8 14.62 3.11 4.17
N PHE A 9 13.42 2.82 4.70
CA PHE A 9 12.21 3.59 4.41
C PHE A 9 12.34 5.07 4.81
N ASN A 10 12.97 5.35 5.94
CA ASN A 10 13.20 6.72 6.42
C ASN A 10 14.30 7.46 5.64
N LEU A 11 15.19 6.73 4.95
CA LEU A 11 16.25 7.32 4.11
C LEU A 11 15.75 7.72 2.71
N MET A 12 14.54 7.32 2.32
CA MET A 12 13.94 7.74 1.04
C MET A 12 13.72 9.25 1.02
N GLU A 13 14.06 9.89 -0.09
CA GLU A 13 14.17 11.34 -0.22
C GLU A 13 12.80 12.03 -0.26
N SER A 14 11.75 11.30 -0.64
CA SER A 14 10.43 11.88 -0.82
C SER A 14 9.28 10.98 -0.43
N VAL A 15 8.14 11.59 -0.07
CA VAL A 15 6.88 10.86 0.15
C VAL A 15 6.42 10.13 -1.12
N THR A 16 6.77 10.65 -2.30
CA THR A 16 6.48 9.97 -3.57
C THR A 16 7.27 8.66 -3.69
N GLU A 17 8.54 8.67 -3.33
CA GLU A 17 9.39 7.47 -3.30
C GLU A 17 8.89 6.47 -2.27
N GLN A 18 8.58 6.93 -1.05
CA GLN A 18 7.96 6.09 -0.02
C GLN A 18 6.64 5.45 -0.49
N ASN A 19 5.79 6.21 -1.18
CA ASN A 19 4.54 5.69 -1.74
C ASN A 19 4.80 4.60 -2.78
N ARG A 20 5.75 4.83 -3.70
CA ARG A 20 6.13 3.85 -4.73
C ARG A 20 6.65 2.57 -4.11
N TYR A 21 7.55 2.69 -3.13
CA TYR A 21 8.09 1.55 -2.40
C TYR A 21 6.98 0.74 -1.72
N LEU A 22 6.10 1.37 -0.94
CA LEU A 22 5.01 0.67 -0.25
C LEU A 22 4.03 0.04 -1.23
N CYS A 23 3.68 0.73 -2.32
CA CYS A 23 2.80 0.18 -3.37
C CYS A 23 3.42 -1.05 -4.05
N GLY A 24 4.73 -1.08 -4.27
CA GLY A 24 5.41 -2.26 -4.81
C GLY A 24 5.31 -3.50 -3.92
N LEU A 25 5.05 -3.31 -2.63
CA LEU A 25 4.88 -4.39 -1.64
C LEU A 25 3.40 -4.77 -1.41
N ILE A 26 2.46 -4.09 -2.06
CA ILE A 26 1.02 -4.36 -1.96
C ILE A 26 0.55 -4.98 -3.27
N SER A 27 0.01 -6.19 -3.21
CA SER A 27 -0.69 -6.79 -4.35
C SER A 27 -2.19 -6.57 -4.20
N VAL A 28 -2.86 -6.18 -5.28
CA VAL A 28 -4.31 -6.00 -5.35
C VAL A 28 -4.89 -7.15 -6.16
N PHE A 29 -5.91 -7.83 -5.63
CA PHE A 29 -6.60 -8.93 -6.29
C PHE A 29 -8.07 -8.59 -6.47
N PRO A 30 -8.65 -8.71 -7.68
CA PRO A 30 -10.09 -8.60 -7.85
C PRO A 30 -10.80 -9.72 -7.08
N ILE A 31 -11.82 -9.38 -6.30
CA ILE A 31 -12.65 -10.40 -5.65
C ILE A 31 -13.72 -10.81 -6.66
N GLN A 32 -13.67 -12.07 -7.10
CA GLN A 32 -14.79 -12.68 -7.80
C GLN A 32 -15.84 -13.10 -6.76
N HIS A 33 -16.94 -12.36 -6.70
CA HIS A 33 -18.07 -12.74 -5.86
C HIS A 33 -18.77 -13.97 -6.45
N ARG A 34 -18.85 -15.07 -5.68
CA ARG A 34 -19.75 -16.18 -6.01
C ARG A 34 -21.18 -15.73 -5.68
N ARG A 35 -21.99 -15.54 -6.73
CA ARG A 35 -23.43 -15.16 -6.75
C ARG A 35 -23.86 -14.18 -5.62
N PRO A 36 -24.15 -12.91 -5.93
CA PRO A 36 -24.64 -11.98 -4.91
C PRO A 36 -25.90 -12.53 -4.24
N ARG A 37 -25.90 -12.57 -2.89
CA ARG A 37 -27.04 -13.05 -2.08
C ARG A 37 -28.07 -11.95 -1.79
N ASN A 38 -27.67 -10.68 -1.95
CA ASN A 38 -28.50 -9.49 -1.75
C ASN A 38 -28.52 -8.66 -3.04
N VAL A 39 -29.51 -7.76 -3.16
CA VAL A 39 -29.57 -6.78 -4.24
C VAL A 39 -28.34 -5.87 -4.17
N GLU A 40 -27.65 -5.64 -5.29
CA GLU A 40 -26.35 -4.94 -5.34
C GLU A 40 -26.36 -3.57 -4.64
N ALA A 41 -27.50 -2.87 -4.64
CA ALA A 41 -27.65 -1.55 -4.03
C ALA A 41 -27.47 -1.52 -2.49
N GLU A 42 -27.68 -2.64 -1.80
CA GLU A 42 -27.61 -2.73 -0.34
C GLU A 42 -26.32 -3.40 0.17
N ALA A 43 -25.52 -3.96 -0.75
CA ALA A 43 -24.34 -4.73 -0.39
C ALA A 43 -23.09 -3.84 -0.39
N ASN A 44 -22.46 -3.65 0.77
CA ASN A 44 -21.11 -3.10 0.89
C ASN A 44 -20.07 -4.11 0.36
N LEU A 45 -20.08 -4.35 -0.95
CA LEU A 45 -19.23 -5.35 -1.59
C LEU A 45 -17.78 -4.87 -1.57
N ARG A 46 -16.91 -5.73 -1.04
CA ARG A 46 -15.48 -5.52 -1.12
C ARG A 46 -15.04 -5.95 -2.52
N GLU A 47 -14.72 -5.00 -3.39
CA GLU A 47 -14.38 -5.29 -4.79
C GLU A 47 -12.99 -5.92 -4.97
N VAL A 48 -12.09 -5.72 -4.01
CA VAL A 48 -10.71 -6.21 -4.09
C VAL A 48 -10.17 -6.66 -2.73
N SER A 49 -9.27 -7.65 -2.78
CA SER A 49 -8.44 -8.16 -1.68
C SER A 49 -7.01 -7.64 -1.81
N TYR A 50 -6.26 -7.66 -0.71
CA TYR A 50 -4.84 -7.27 -0.71
C TYR A 50 -3.98 -8.28 0.02
N SER A 51 -2.76 -8.49 -0.50
CA SER A 51 -1.66 -9.10 0.25
C SER A 51 -0.54 -8.10 0.45
N TYR A 52 0.13 -8.19 1.59
CA TYR A 52 1.25 -7.34 1.94
C TYR A 52 2.52 -8.17 1.97
N ARG A 53 3.60 -7.63 1.43
CA ARG A 53 4.93 -8.22 1.48
C ARG A 53 5.90 -7.32 2.22
N VAL A 54 6.99 -7.88 2.72
CA VAL A 54 8.14 -7.11 3.19
C VAL A 54 9.38 -7.62 2.49
N ARG A 55 10.26 -6.71 2.08
CA ARG A 55 11.53 -7.07 1.47
C ARG A 55 12.61 -7.17 2.55
N CYS A 56 13.21 -8.34 2.67
CA CYS A 56 14.28 -8.64 3.60
C CYS A 56 15.58 -8.77 2.81
N ALA A 57 16.62 -8.06 3.22
CA ALA A 57 17.97 -8.27 2.69
C ALA A 57 18.70 -9.24 3.63
N GLY A 58 19.03 -10.44 3.14
CA GLY A 58 19.85 -11.44 3.83
C GLY A 58 20.84 -12.04 2.85
N ASP A 59 22.09 -12.27 3.30
CA ASP A 59 23.15 -12.94 2.52
C ASP A 59 23.34 -12.42 1.07
N GLY A 60 23.16 -11.12 0.86
CA GLY A 60 23.31 -10.49 -0.46
C GLY A 60 22.13 -10.68 -1.41
N VAL A 61 21.05 -11.34 -0.99
CA VAL A 61 19.83 -11.57 -1.78
C VAL A 61 18.64 -10.86 -1.12
N ALA A 62 17.84 -10.18 -1.93
CA ALA A 62 16.57 -9.62 -1.48
C ALA A 62 15.47 -10.69 -1.58
N THR A 63 14.91 -11.10 -0.45
CA THR A 63 13.73 -11.97 -0.38
C THR A 63 12.49 -11.15 -0.05
N GLU A 64 11.32 -11.63 -0.48
CA GLU A 64 10.03 -11.03 -0.13
C GLU A 64 9.16 -12.01 0.65
N GLU A 65 8.73 -11.60 1.83
CA GLU A 65 7.92 -12.42 2.74
C GLU A 65 6.50 -11.87 2.84
N ILE A 66 5.49 -12.74 2.78
CA ILE A 66 4.09 -12.35 2.95
C ILE A 66 3.81 -12.07 4.43
N VAL A 67 3.16 -10.95 4.72
CA VAL A 67 2.81 -10.55 6.08
C VAL A 67 1.36 -10.10 6.19
N CYS A 68 0.81 -10.11 7.40
CA CYS A 68 -0.49 -9.51 7.66
C CYS A 68 -0.40 -7.97 7.63
N GLY A 69 -1.54 -7.30 7.45
CA GLY A 69 -1.59 -5.84 7.40
C GLY A 69 -1.04 -5.15 8.65
N ASN A 70 -1.31 -5.69 9.84
CA ASN A 70 -0.81 -5.12 11.10
C ASN A 70 0.72 -5.24 11.21
N ALA A 71 1.29 -6.36 10.76
CA ALA A 71 2.74 -6.54 10.70
C ALA A 71 3.36 -5.55 9.70
N PHE A 72 2.75 -5.39 8.51
CA PHE A 72 3.21 -4.41 7.52
C PHE A 72 3.23 -2.98 8.07
N LEU A 73 2.19 -2.56 8.79
CA LEU A 73 2.11 -1.25 9.47
C LEU A 73 3.24 -1.09 10.50
N SER A 74 3.42 -2.09 11.37
CA SER A 74 4.41 -2.07 12.45
C SER A 74 5.85 -2.07 11.95
N ILE A 75 6.13 -2.83 10.89
CA ILE A 75 7.46 -2.95 10.29
C ILE A 75 7.89 -1.63 9.64
N HIS A 76 6.99 -0.98 8.91
CA HIS A 76 7.27 0.28 8.21
C HIS A 76 7.02 1.54 9.07
N GLY A 77 6.46 1.39 10.27
CA GLY A 77 6.19 2.52 11.16
C GLY A 77 5.10 3.48 10.62
N ILE A 78 4.12 2.94 9.88
CA ILE A 78 3.06 3.73 9.25
C ILE A 78 1.69 3.47 9.90
N LYS A 79 0.77 4.43 9.76
CA LYS A 79 -0.62 4.29 10.23
C LYS A 79 -1.51 3.68 9.16
N ARG A 80 -2.62 3.06 9.58
CA ARG A 80 -3.62 2.43 8.69
C ARG A 80 -4.11 3.35 7.57
N LYS A 81 -4.36 4.63 7.87
CA LYS A 81 -4.76 5.66 6.90
C LYS A 81 -3.80 5.78 5.70
N LYS A 82 -2.51 5.50 5.89
CA LYS A 82 -1.52 5.47 4.80
C LYS A 82 -1.82 4.33 3.83
N ILE A 83 -2.08 3.12 4.32
CA ILE A 83 -2.44 1.98 3.47
C ILE A 83 -3.74 2.26 2.72
N GLU A 84 -4.78 2.75 3.40
CA GLU A 84 -6.08 3.06 2.77
C GLU A 84 -5.93 4.03 1.59
N TYR A 85 -5.11 5.06 1.77
CA TYR A 85 -4.76 6.01 0.71
C TYR A 85 -4.05 5.34 -0.48
N LEU A 86 -3.00 4.54 -0.21
CA LEU A 86 -2.24 3.86 -1.27
C LEU A 86 -3.12 2.89 -2.06
N VAL A 87 -3.89 2.09 -1.33
CA VAL A 87 -4.84 1.12 -1.88
C VAL A 87 -5.89 1.81 -2.75
N SER A 88 -6.46 2.93 -2.30
CA SER A 88 -7.43 3.70 -3.08
C SER A 88 -6.83 4.17 -4.42
N SER A 89 -5.59 4.66 -4.42
CA SER A 89 -4.87 5.03 -5.64
C SER A 89 -4.61 3.84 -6.56
N LEU A 90 -4.18 2.71 -6.00
CA LEU A 90 -3.90 1.48 -6.77
C LEU A 90 -5.16 0.93 -7.43
N LYS A 91 -6.30 0.93 -6.72
CA LYS A 91 -7.59 0.52 -7.30
C LYS A 91 -8.00 1.40 -8.49
N THR A 92 -7.91 2.71 -8.31
CA THR A 92 -8.49 3.68 -9.25
C THR A 92 -7.59 3.94 -10.46
N THR A 93 -6.27 3.88 -10.27
CA THR A 93 -5.31 4.29 -11.29
C THR A 93 -4.28 3.21 -11.65
N GLY A 94 -4.22 2.10 -10.91
CA GLY A 94 -3.14 1.11 -11.02
C GLY A 94 -1.77 1.60 -10.57
N ASN A 95 -1.66 2.85 -10.10
CA ASN A 95 -0.39 3.52 -9.88
C ASN A 95 -0.24 4.02 -8.44
N ALA A 96 1.01 4.06 -7.97
CA ALA A 96 1.37 4.67 -6.70
C ALA A 96 1.09 6.19 -6.74
N PRO A 97 0.45 6.75 -5.70
CA PRO A 97 0.11 8.16 -5.69
C PRO A 97 1.36 9.04 -5.53
N LYS A 98 1.41 10.13 -6.28
CA LYS A 98 2.45 11.17 -6.14
C LYS A 98 2.10 12.14 -5.00
N ASP A 99 3.12 12.72 -4.37
CA ASP A 99 2.90 13.80 -3.41
C ASP A 99 2.35 15.05 -4.13
N LYS A 100 1.23 15.55 -3.60
CA LYS A 100 0.49 16.73 -4.09
C LYS A 100 0.49 17.88 -3.07
N ARG A 101 1.10 17.72 -1.90
CA ARG A 101 1.21 18.80 -0.90
C ARG A 101 1.94 20.00 -1.51
N GLY A 102 1.53 21.21 -1.15
CA GLY A 102 2.12 22.45 -1.65
C GLY A 102 1.87 22.73 -3.13
N LYS A 103 1.10 21.90 -3.85
CA LYS A 103 0.74 22.10 -5.27
C LYS A 103 -0.63 22.74 -5.47
N HIS A 104 -1.17 23.41 -4.46
CA HIS A 104 -2.29 24.30 -4.68
C HIS A 104 -1.73 25.48 -5.48
N HIS A 105 -2.16 25.60 -6.74
CA HIS A 105 -1.88 26.78 -7.54
C HIS A 105 -2.25 28.01 -6.72
N LEU A 106 -1.36 29.00 -6.63
CA LEU A 106 -1.76 30.36 -6.28
C LEU A 106 -2.84 30.76 -7.29
N GLY A 107 -4.10 30.61 -6.88
CA GLY A 107 -5.22 31.13 -7.62
C GLY A 107 -5.06 32.64 -7.66
N LYS A 108 -4.98 33.17 -8.88
CA LYS A 108 -5.13 34.59 -9.20
C LYS A 108 -6.39 35.16 -8.58
#